data_AF-A0A7V2S4S3-F1
#
_entry.id   AF-A0A7V2S4S3-F1
#
_cell.length_a   1.000
_cell.length_b   1.000
_cell.length_c   1.000
_cell.angle_alpha   90.00
_cell.angle_beta   90.00
_cell.angle_gamma   90.00
#
_symmetry.space_group_name_H-M   'P 1'
#
loop_
_entity.id
_entity.type
_entity.pdbx_description
1 polymer ?
#
loop_
_entity_poly.entity_id
_entity_poly.type
_entity_poly.pdbx_seq_one_letter_code
_entity_poly.pdbx_strand_id
1 'polypeptide(L)'
;MLKTETLSKKDTIRFTFSGDLGVAAAAELQQQLLKTETKTPRLEIKTERIENMDLSFLQLLLSWAKEKKQSGKSLTFDFRMDEEFKRIFEESGFKEAFDQL
;
A
#
# COMPACT_ATOMS: atom_id res chain seq x y z
N MET A 1 -4.73 11.46 -6.09
CA MET A 1 -3.82 12.32 -5.30
C MET A 1 -3.53 11.62 -3.98
N LEU A 2 -2.28 11.24 -3.76
CA LEU A 2 -1.86 10.47 -2.59
C LEU A 2 -1.97 11.30 -1.30
N LYS A 3 -2.84 10.89 -0.39
CA LYS A 3 -2.96 11.48 0.96
C LYS A 3 -2.27 10.59 1.98
N THR A 4 -0.97 10.77 2.15
CA THR A 4 -0.21 10.06 3.18
C THR A 4 -0.48 10.69 4.56
N GLU A 5 -1.44 10.14 5.29
CA GLU A 5 -1.71 10.53 6.69
C GLU A 5 -0.90 9.66 7.66
N THR A 6 0.30 10.13 7.99
CA THR A 6 1.13 9.49 9.01
C THR A 6 0.59 9.77 10.41
N LEU A 7 -0.33 8.93 10.88
CA LEU A 7 -0.77 8.93 12.28
C LEU A 7 0.21 8.11 13.13
N SER A 8 1.23 8.76 13.70
CA SER A 8 2.15 8.13 14.64
C SER A 8 1.48 7.94 16.00
N LYS A 9 0.81 6.81 16.22
CA LYS A 9 0.26 6.44 17.53
C LYS A 9 1.24 5.47 18.20
N LYS A 10 2.07 6.01 19.09
CA LYS A 10 3.12 5.38 19.93
C LYS A 10 4.13 4.42 19.27
N ASP A 11 3.77 3.58 18.31
CA ASP A 11 4.68 2.64 17.61
C ASP A 11 4.18 2.21 16.22
N THR A 12 3.14 2.87 15.70
CA THR A 12 2.52 2.50 14.42
C THR A 12 2.48 3.70 13.48
N ILE A 13 2.88 3.49 12.23
CA ILE A 13 2.68 4.43 11.12
C ILE A 13 1.58 3.88 10.23
N ARG A 14 0.61 4.72 9.88
CA ARG A 14 -0.42 4.40 8.90
C ARG A 14 -0.14 5.08 7.57
N PHE A 15 -0.33 4.35 6.49
CA PHE A 15 -0.36 4.85 5.12
C PHE A 15 -1.77 4.65 4.56
N THR A 16 -2.36 5.71 4.03
CA THR A 16 -3.66 5.65 3.38
C THR A 16 -3.50 6.07 1.91
N PHE A 17 -3.92 5.21 1.00
CA PHE A 17 -3.89 5.43 -0.44
C PHE A 17 -5.31 5.69 -0.95
N SER A 18 -5.51 6.76 -1.72
CA SER A 18 -6.83 7.21 -2.18
C SER A 18 -6.79 7.95 -3.52
N GLY A 19 -7.91 7.94 -4.26
CA GLY A 19 -8.06 8.58 -5.57
C GLY A 19 -7.51 7.70 -6.71
N ASP A 20 -6.95 8.34 -7.74
CA ASP A 20 -6.29 7.65 -8.86
C ASP A 20 -4.93 7.06 -8.45
N LEU A 21 -4.82 5.73 -8.57
CA LEU A 21 -3.65 4.88 -8.33
C LEU A 21 -3.20 4.16 -9.61
N GLY A 22 -3.39 4.77 -10.78
CA GLY A 22 -2.85 4.28 -12.04
C GLY A 22 -1.36 4.59 -12.26
N VAL A 23 -0.83 4.19 -13.42
CA VAL A 23 0.58 4.30 -13.82
C VAL A 23 1.11 5.73 -13.76
N ALA A 24 0.25 6.73 -14.00
CA ALA A 24 0.61 8.13 -13.91
C ALA A 24 1.03 8.53 -12.47
N ALA A 25 0.46 7.87 -11.45
CA ALA A 25 0.77 8.08 -10.04
C ALA A 25 1.91 7.16 -9.53
N ALA A 26 2.33 6.16 -10.30
CA ALA A 26 3.29 5.14 -9.87
C ALA A 26 4.67 5.71 -9.52
N ALA A 27 5.18 6.66 -10.32
CA ALA A 27 6.46 7.31 -10.06
C ALA A 27 6.43 8.17 -8.79
N GLU A 28 5.33 8.90 -8.57
CA GLU A 28 5.14 9.70 -7.36
C GLU A 28 5.05 8.80 -6.12
N LEU A 29 4.26 7.72 -6.21
CA LEU A 29 4.13 6.71 -5.16
C LEU A 29 5.50 6.13 -4.79
N GLN A 30 6.29 5.71 -5.76
CA GLN A 30 7.61 5.14 -5.51
C GLN A 30 8.49 6.13 -4.74
N GLN A 31 8.51 7.41 -5.15
CA GLN A 31 9.26 8.45 -4.46
C GLN A 31 8.77 8.66 -3.02
N GLN A 32 7.46 8.62 -2.77
CA GLN A 32 6.92 8.75 -1.43
C GLN A 32 7.25 7.54 -0.54
N LEU A 33 7.14 6.32 -1.08
CA LEU A 33 7.48 5.08 -0.39
C LEU A 33 8.98 5.00 -0.03
N LEU A 34 9.86 5.47 -0.91
CA LEU A 34 11.32 5.55 -0.68
C LEU A 34 11.68 6.58 0.39
N LYS A 35 11.01 7.74 0.37
CA LYS A 35 11.26 8.81 1.35
C LYS A 35 10.72 8.48 2.74
N THR A 36 9.87 7.46 2.86
CA THR A 36 9.29 7.15 4.17
C THR A 36 10.26 6.32 5.01
N GLU A 37 11.08 7.04 5.78
CA GLU A 37 11.92 6.47 6.82
C GLU A 37 11.04 6.06 8.00
N THR A 38 10.75 4.76 8.11
CA THR A 38 9.91 4.26 9.20
C THR A 38 10.81 3.77 10.33
N LYS A 39 10.92 4.53 11.43
CA LYS A 39 11.59 4.05 12.65
C LYS A 39 10.68 3.16 13.50
N THR A 40 9.38 3.15 13.18
CA THR A 40 8.39 2.34 13.88
C THR A 40 8.44 0.88 13.46
N PRO A 41 8.16 -0.06 14.39
CA PRO A 41 8.12 -1.48 14.09
C PRO A 41 6.83 -1.90 13.35
N ARG A 42 5.75 -1.12 13.44
CA ARG A 42 4.44 -1.47 12.86
C ARG A 42 4.01 -0.50 11.76
N LEU A 43 3.61 -1.04 10.61
CA LEU A 43 3.03 -0.30 9.51
C LEU A 43 1.61 -0.80 9.23
N GLU A 44 0.68 0.13 9.11
CA GLU A 44 -0.69 -0.10 8.65
C GLU A 44 -0.83 0.48 7.24
N ILE A 45 -1.29 -0.33 6.28
CA ILE A 45 -1.48 0.05 4.90
C ILE A 45 -2.98 -0.01 4.59
N LYS A 46 -3.54 1.09 4.08
CA LYS A 46 -4.96 1.20 3.77
C LYS A 46 -5.20 1.72 2.37
N THR A 47 -6.22 1.21 1.70
CA THR A 47 -6.80 1.85 0.51
C THR A 47 -8.21 2.32 0.82
N GLU A 48 -8.56 3.54 0.40
CA GLU A 48 -9.90 4.10 0.59
C GLU A 48 -10.26 5.02 -0.59
N ARG A 49 -11.52 4.98 -1.07
CA ARG A 49 -12.04 5.86 -2.14
C ARG A 49 -11.14 5.82 -3.38
N ILE A 50 -10.95 4.63 -3.93
CA ILE A 50 -10.13 4.41 -5.13
C ILE A 50 -10.96 4.77 -6.37
N GLU A 51 -10.45 5.72 -7.17
CA GLU A 51 -11.09 6.14 -8.42
C GLU A 51 -10.58 5.32 -9.61
N ASN A 52 -9.31 4.91 -9.55
CA ASN A 52 -8.63 4.09 -10.54
C ASN A 52 -7.48 3.33 -9.87
N MET A 53 -7.20 2.11 -10.28
CA MET A 53 -6.08 1.31 -9.79
C MET A 53 -5.63 0.34 -10.87
N ASP A 54 -4.34 0.31 -11.13
CA ASP A 54 -3.74 -0.68 -12.03
C ASP A 54 -2.78 -1.62 -11.32
N LEU A 55 -2.28 -2.60 -12.08
CA LEU A 55 -1.34 -3.58 -11.57
C LEU A 55 0.00 -2.95 -11.16
N SER A 56 0.39 -1.80 -11.72
CA SER A 56 1.67 -1.15 -11.40
C SER A 56 1.67 -0.64 -9.95
N PHE A 57 0.54 -0.12 -9.48
CA PHE A 57 0.36 0.24 -8.06
C PHE A 57 0.54 -0.97 -7.15
N LEU A 58 -0.17 -2.06 -7.43
CA LEU A 58 -0.11 -3.29 -6.62
C LEU A 58 1.30 -3.89 -6.60
N GLN A 59 1.99 -3.88 -7.73
CA GLN A 59 3.38 -4.35 -7.84
C GLN A 59 4.35 -3.50 -7.02
N LEU A 60 4.24 -2.17 -7.09
CA LEU A 60 5.07 -1.26 -6.31
C LEU A 60 4.83 -1.42 -4.82
N LEU A 61 3.55 -1.44 -4.41
CA LEU A 61 3.17 -1.61 -3.01
C LEU A 61 3.66 -2.96 -2.46
N LEU A 62 3.47 -4.05 -3.22
CA LEU A 62 3.93 -5.38 -2.79
C LEU A 62 5.46 -5.44 -2.67
N SER A 63 6.18 -4.86 -3.62
CA SER A 63 7.66 -4.84 -3.61
C SER A 63 8.19 -4.10 -2.39
N TRP A 64 7.63 -2.92 -2.11
CA TRP A 64 7.96 -2.15 -0.91
C TRP A 64 7.56 -2.90 0.38
N ALA A 65 6.37 -3.52 0.41
CA ALA A 65 5.90 -4.28 1.55
C ALA A 65 6.85 -5.46 1.87
N LYS A 66 7.29 -6.19 0.84
CA LYS A 66 8.30 -7.26 0.98
C LYS A 66 9.60 -6.76 1.58
N GLU A 67 10.13 -5.64 1.09
CA GLU A 67 11.33 -5.00 1.63
C GLU A 67 11.15 -4.65 3.12
N LYS A 68 10.00 -4.06 3.48
CA LYS A 68 9.71 -3.70 4.87
C LYS A 68 9.56 -4.92 5.77
N LYS A 69 8.90 -5.99 5.29
CA LYS A 69 8.81 -7.25 6.02
C LYS A 69 10.20 -7.87 6.25
N GLN A 70 11.06 -7.88 5.24
CA GLN A 70 12.44 -8.36 5.35
C GLN A 70 13.28 -7.55 6.34
N SER A 71 13.01 -6.24 6.48
CA SER A 71 13.62 -5.40 7.52
C SER A 71 13.05 -5.61 8.94
N GLY A 72 12.18 -6.61 9.14
CA GLY A 72 11.64 -6.99 10.45
C GLY A 72 10.38 -6.21 10.87
N LYS A 73 9.73 -5.49 9.96
CA LYS A 73 8.52 -4.72 10.27
C LYS A 73 7.29 -5.61 10.26
N SER A 74 6.36 -5.32 11.16
CA SER A 74 5.01 -5.89 11.15
C SER A 74 4.14 -5.06 10.21
N LEU A 75 3.48 -5.73 9.26
CA LEU A 75 2.60 -5.11 8.29
C LEU A 75 1.16 -5.55 8.55
N THR A 76 0.21 -4.66 8.27
CA THR A 76 -1.21 -4.97 8.26
C THR A 76 -1.85 -4.23 7.11
N PHE A 77 -2.80 -4.88 6.44
CA PHE A 77 -3.42 -4.37 5.22
C PHE A 77 -4.94 -4.28 5.40
N ASP A 78 -5.53 -3.13 5.06
CA ASP A 78 -6.98 -2.87 5.04
C ASP A 78 -7.31 -2.30 3.65
N PHE A 79 -7.52 -3.19 2.69
CA PHE A 79 -7.82 -2.80 1.32
C PHE A 79 -9.33 -2.59 1.15
N ARG A 80 -9.77 -1.34 0.97
CA ARG A 80 -11.17 -1.01 0.67
C ARG A 80 -11.27 -0.51 -0.76
N MET A 81 -11.81 -1.37 -1.60
CA MET A 81 -11.85 -1.20 -3.04
C MET A 81 -13.24 -1.59 -3.55
N ASP A 82 -13.69 -0.93 -4.60
CA ASP A 82 -14.93 -1.30 -5.30
C ASP A 82 -14.77 -2.65 -6.00
N GLU A 83 -15.89 -3.30 -6.36
CA GLU A 83 -15.88 -4.70 -6.83
C GLU A 83 -14.99 -4.93 -8.06
N GLU A 84 -14.93 -3.97 -8.99
CA GLU A 84 -14.08 -4.04 -10.18
C GLU A 84 -12.59 -4.24 -9.80
N PHE A 85 -12.10 -3.39 -8.88
CA PHE A 85 -10.72 -3.44 -8.42
C PHE A 85 -10.46 -4.62 -7.50
N LYS A 86 -11.44 -5.02 -6.70
CA LYS A 86 -11.35 -6.21 -5.85
C LYS A 86 -11.17 -7.48 -6.69
N ARG A 87 -11.92 -7.61 -7.79
CA ARG A 87 -11.79 -8.73 -8.70
C ARG A 87 -10.39 -8.81 -9.30
N ILE A 88 -9.86 -7.70 -9.80
CA ILE A 88 -8.48 -7.63 -10.31
C ILE A 88 -7.49 -8.04 -9.22
N PHE A 89 -7.65 -7.54 -8.00
CA PHE A 89 -6.77 -7.83 -6.87
C PHE A 89 -6.75 -9.33 -6.48
N GLU A 90 -7.90 -9.99 -6.52
CA GLU A 90 -8.04 -11.42 -6.22
C GLU A 90 -7.58 -12.30 -7.38
N GLU A 91 -8.05 -12.05 -8.60
CA GLU A 91 -7.74 -12.88 -9.78
C GLU A 91 -6.27 -12.81 -10.21
N SER A 92 -5.56 -11.74 -9.85
CA SER A 92 -4.12 -11.57 -10.12
C SER A 92 -3.21 -12.23 -9.09
N GLY A 93 -3.76 -12.79 -8.00
CA GLY A 93 -2.99 -13.40 -6.92
C GLY A 93 -2.37 -12.40 -5.94
N PHE A 94 -2.67 -11.09 -6.06
CA PHE A 94 -2.12 -10.09 -5.14
C PHE A 94 -2.68 -10.25 -3.73
N LYS A 95 -3.95 -10.62 -3.58
CA LYS A 95 -4.54 -10.90 -2.28
C LYS A 95 -3.72 -11.92 -1.49
N GLU A 96 -3.42 -13.05 -2.09
CA GLU A 96 -2.63 -14.13 -1.49
C GLU A 96 -1.19 -13.67 -1.22
N ALA A 97 -0.61 -12.90 -2.14
CA ALA A 97 0.75 -12.37 -1.98
C ALA A 97 0.87 -11.40 -0.79
N PHE A 98 -0.16 -10.59 -0.53
CA PHE A 98 -0.22 -9.71 0.64
C PHE A 98 -0.55 -10.47 1.93
N ASP A 99 -1.44 -11.46 1.89
CA ASP A 99 -1.80 -12.29 3.06
C ASP A 99 -0.60 -13.12 3.59
N GLN A 100 0.43 -13.34 2.76
CA GLN A 100 1.67 -14.04 3.15
C GLN A 100 2.75 -13.13 3.79
N LEU A 101 2.53 -11.82 3.84
CA LEU A 101 3.44 -10.85 4.47
C LEU A 101 3.13 -10.65 5.95
#